data_AF-T1JUZ3-F1
#
_entry.id   AF-T1JUZ3-F1
#
_cell.length_a   1.000
_cell.length_b   1.000
_cell.length_c   1.000
_cell.angle_alpha   90.00
_cell.angle_beta   90.00
_cell.angle_gamma   90.00
#
_symmetry.space_group_name_H-M   'P 1'
#
loop_
_entity.id
_entity.type
_entity.pdbx_description
1 polymer ?
#
loop_
_entity_poly.entity_id
_entity_poly.type
_entity_poly.pdbx_seq_one_letter_code
_entity_poly.pdbx_strand_id
1 'polypeptide(L)'
;MADMFFVDFYCKCFFVIFIYQQVASINILPTHNADAFVPQNFLQNQTTINAIVNATLVGFSRWDSLHFLHIAKRGYSHESQIAFFPFYPGVVRALKYPD
;
A
#
# COMPACT_ATOMS: atom_id res chain seq x y z
N MET A 1 -8.96 34.69 8.26
CA MET A 1 -7.55 34.32 8.57
C MET A 1 -7.49 33.24 9.65
N ALA A 2 -8.22 33.36 10.78
CA ALA A 2 -8.34 32.30 11.79
C ALA A 2 -8.98 31.00 11.25
N ASP A 3 -9.92 31.18 10.34
CA ASP A 3 -10.64 30.21 9.52
C ASP A 3 -9.70 29.34 8.64
N MET A 4 -8.65 29.93 8.05
CA MET A 4 -7.65 29.17 7.28
C MET A 4 -6.76 28.31 8.19
N PHE A 5 -6.33 28.86 9.34
CA PHE A 5 -5.57 28.09 10.34
C PHE A 5 -6.37 26.91 10.90
N PHE A 6 -7.68 27.07 11.07
CA PHE A 6 -8.55 26.00 11.56
C PHE A 6 -8.68 24.85 10.56
N VAL A 7 -8.80 25.16 9.26
CA VAL A 7 -8.82 24.16 8.18
C VAL A 7 -7.49 23.41 8.11
N ASP A 8 -6.36 24.12 8.14
CA ASP A 8 -5.03 23.50 8.10
C ASP A 8 -4.80 22.56 9.30
N PHE A 9 -5.25 22.97 10.48
CA PHE A 9 -5.18 22.14 11.68
C PHE A 9 -6.03 20.88 11.53
N TYR A 10 -7.27 21.02 11.06
CA TYR A 10 -8.17 19.89 10.84
C TYR A 10 -7.63 18.90 9.80
N CYS A 11 -7.08 19.40 8.69
CA CYS A 11 -6.46 18.55 7.66
C CYS A 11 -5.28 17.75 8.22
N LYS A 12 -4.43 18.36 9.05
CA LYS A 12 -3.31 17.67 9.70
C LYS A 12 -3.80 16.59 10.67
N CYS A 13 -4.80 16.91 11.49
CA CYS A 13 -5.40 15.93 12.40
C CYS A 13 -6.02 14.76 11.64
N PHE A 14 -6.78 15.04 10.58
CA PHE A 14 -7.39 14.01 9.73
C PHE A 14 -6.33 13.10 9.11
N PHE A 15 -5.24 13.67 8.59
CA PHE A 15 -4.13 12.90 8.04
C PHE A 15 -3.48 11.98 9.10
N VAL A 16 -3.24 12.49 10.31
CA VAL A 16 -2.67 11.69 11.41
C VAL A 16 -3.61 10.55 11.82
N ILE A 17 -4.92 10.84 11.95
CA ILE A 17 -5.94 9.84 12.26
C ILE A 17 -5.98 8.76 11.19
N PHE A 18 -5.92 9.15 9.92
CA PHE A 18 -5.87 8.22 8.79
C PHE A 18 -4.65 7.31 8.87
N ILE A 19 -3.45 7.87 9.07
CA ILE A 19 -2.23 7.06 9.21
C ILE A 19 -2.33 6.09 10.39
N TYR A 20 -2.85 6.55 11.53
CA TYR A 20 -3.06 5.69 12.69
C TYR A 20 -4.02 4.53 12.38
N GLN A 21 -5.15 4.81 11.74
CA GLN A 21 -6.12 3.80 11.34
C GLN A 21 -5.48 2.77 10.40
N GLN A 22 -4.69 3.20 9.41
CA GLN A 22 -4.00 2.28 8.50
C GLN A 22 -3.06 1.33 9.24
N VAL A 23 -2.20 1.85 10.13
CA VAL A 23 -1.28 1.02 10.92
C VAL A 23 -2.04 0.07 11.84
N ALA A 24 -3.10 0.54 12.50
CA ALA A 24 -3.94 -0.30 13.34
C ALA A 24 -4.60 -1.43 12.53
N SER A 25 -5.21 -1.13 11.38
CA SER A 25 -5.85 -2.12 10.52
C SER A 25 -4.89 -3.17 9.98
N ILE A 26 -3.63 -2.79 9.68
CA ILE A 26 -2.60 -3.75 9.26
C ILE A 26 -2.31 -4.77 10.37
N ASN A 27 -2.30 -4.36 11.64
CA ASN A 27 -1.93 -5.26 12.75
C ASN A 27 -3.14 -6.05 13.31
N ILE A 28 -4.36 -5.51 13.22
CA ILE A 28 -5.55 -6.13 13.79
C ILE A 28 -6.19 -7.14 12.84
N LEU A 29 -6.20 -6.88 11.54
CA LEU A 29 -6.91 -7.73 10.59
C LEU A 29 -6.09 -8.98 10.27
N PRO A 30 -6.67 -10.19 10.40
CA PRO A 30 -6.00 -11.42 10.02
C PRO A 30 -5.71 -11.40 8.53
N THR A 31 -4.46 -11.67 8.17
CA THR A 31 -4.06 -11.75 6.77
C THR A 31 -4.52 -13.06 6.18
N HIS A 32 -5.40 -13.00 5.18
CA HIS A 32 -5.66 -14.13 4.31
C HIS A 32 -4.34 -14.58 3.67
N ASN A 33 -4.02 -15.87 3.81
CA ASN A 33 -2.85 -16.46 3.17
C ASN A 33 -3.18 -16.76 1.69
N ALA A 34 -2.72 -15.88 0.79
CA ALA A 34 -2.86 -16.10 -0.64
C ALA A 34 -1.57 -16.74 -1.19
N ASP A 35 -1.66 -18.00 -1.62
CA ASP A 35 -0.49 -18.75 -2.10
C ASP A 35 0.06 -18.24 -3.45
N ALA A 36 -0.73 -17.45 -4.20
CA ALA A 36 -0.35 -16.96 -5.52
C ALA A 36 0.72 -15.85 -5.49
N PHE A 37 0.74 -15.02 -4.44
CA PHE A 37 1.66 -13.88 -4.30
C PHE A 37 2.28 -13.87 -2.91
N VAL A 38 3.39 -14.59 -2.77
CA VAL A 38 4.15 -14.65 -1.53
C VAL A 38 5.21 -13.53 -1.51
N PRO A 39 5.24 -12.66 -0.48
CA PRO A 39 6.28 -11.67 -0.33
C PRO A 39 7.65 -12.32 -0.21
N GLN A 40 8.64 -11.76 -0.89
CA GLN A 40 10.03 -12.16 -0.68
C GLN A 40 10.45 -11.75 0.75
N ASN A 41 11.19 -12.62 1.43
CA ASN A 41 11.69 -12.38 2.78
C ASN A 41 12.83 -11.34 2.76
N PHE A 42 12.49 -10.05 2.58
CA PHE A 42 13.48 -8.96 2.56
C PHE A 42 14.05 -8.67 3.95
N LEU A 43 13.34 -9.04 5.02
CA LEU A 43 13.74 -8.80 6.41
C LEU A 43 14.23 -10.10 7.06
N GLN A 44 15.40 -10.57 6.62
CA GLN A 44 15.97 -11.84 7.10
C GLN A 44 16.60 -11.75 8.50
N ASN A 45 17.01 -10.55 8.93
CA ASN A 45 17.59 -10.29 10.24
C ASN A 45 16.56 -9.66 11.19
N GLN A 46 16.41 -10.18 12.41
CA GLN A 46 15.49 -9.61 13.41
C GLN A 46 16.17 -8.50 14.20
N THR A 47 16.21 -7.30 13.62
CA THR A 47 16.62 -6.08 14.35
C THR A 47 15.39 -5.34 14.86
N THR A 48 15.54 -4.49 15.88
CA THR A 48 14.45 -3.65 16.40
C THR A 48 13.87 -2.74 15.31
N ILE A 49 14.72 -2.27 14.39
CA ILE A 49 14.30 -1.49 13.23
C ILE A 49 13.41 -2.33 12.32
N ASN A 50 13.81 -3.58 12.05
CA ASN A 50 13.03 -4.48 11.20
C ASN A 50 11.68 -4.81 11.84
N ALA A 51 11.59 -4.89 13.17
CA ALA A 51 10.31 -5.04 13.86
C ALA A 51 9.39 -3.83 13.67
N ILE A 52 9.92 -2.60 13.78
CA ILE A 52 9.16 -1.36 13.57
C ILE A 52 8.70 -1.26 12.11
N VAL A 53 9.61 -1.51 11.17
CA VAL A 53 9.31 -1.53 9.73
C VAL A 53 8.25 -2.57 9.42
N ASN A 54 8.35 -3.77 10.00
CA ASN A 54 7.34 -4.80 9.80
C ASN A 54 5.98 -4.35 10.37
N ALA A 55 5.92 -3.87 11.61
CA ALA A 55 4.67 -3.43 12.22
C ALA A 55 3.98 -2.27 11.46
N THR A 56 4.73 -1.43 10.76
CA THR A 56 4.20 -0.24 10.07
C THR A 56 3.98 -0.43 8.57
N LEU A 57 4.87 -1.17 7.90
CA LEU A 57 4.93 -1.27 6.43
C LEU A 57 4.62 -2.66 5.89
N VAL A 58 4.39 -3.68 6.73
CA VAL A 58 4.06 -5.04 6.25
C VAL A 58 2.82 -5.08 5.35
N GLY A 59 1.91 -4.11 5.50
CA GLY A 59 0.74 -3.94 4.61
C GLY A 59 1.11 -3.82 3.13
N PHE A 60 2.24 -3.17 2.80
CA PHE A 60 2.71 -3.00 1.42
C PHE A 60 3.31 -4.28 0.81
N SER A 61 3.61 -5.27 1.63
CA SER A 61 4.12 -6.57 1.20
C SER A 61 3.01 -7.64 1.16
N ARG A 62 1.75 -7.24 1.34
CA ARG A 62 0.62 -8.16 1.22
C ARG A 62 0.34 -8.54 -0.24
N TRP A 63 -0.40 -9.62 -0.41
CA TRP A 63 -0.67 -10.24 -1.71
C TRP A 63 -1.32 -9.29 -2.72
N ASP A 64 -2.17 -8.37 -2.26
CA ASP A 64 -2.85 -7.36 -3.06
C ASP A 64 -1.88 -6.32 -3.62
N SER A 65 -0.93 -5.86 -2.79
CA SER A 65 0.14 -4.95 -3.21
C SER A 65 1.07 -5.61 -4.22
N LEU A 66 1.45 -6.88 -3.99
CA LEU A 66 2.23 -7.65 -4.96
C LEU A 66 1.48 -7.87 -6.27
N HIS A 67 0.17 -8.11 -6.20
CA HIS A 67 -0.69 -8.28 -7.36
C HIS A 67 -0.73 -7.00 -8.21
N PHE A 68 -0.98 -5.84 -7.60
CA PHE A 68 -0.96 -4.56 -8.31
C PHE A 68 0.43 -4.22 -8.85
N LEU A 69 1.51 -4.52 -8.12
CA LEU A 69 2.88 -4.35 -8.60
C LEU A 69 3.15 -5.23 -9.83
N HIS A 70 2.66 -6.47 -9.83
CA HIS A 70 2.74 -7.35 -10.99
C HIS A 70 2.00 -6.74 -12.19
N ILE A 71 0.77 -6.26 -12.01
CA ILE A 71 -0.03 -5.63 -13.06
C ILE A 71 0.65 -4.36 -13.59
N ALA A 72 1.23 -3.54 -12.73
CA ALA A 72 1.97 -2.34 -13.15
C ALA A 72 3.19 -2.70 -14.02
N LYS A 73 3.92 -3.77 -13.68
CA LYS A 73 5.14 -4.20 -14.39
C LYS A 73 4.86 -4.97 -15.68
N ARG A 74 3.87 -5.87 -15.68
CA ARG A 74 3.63 -6.85 -16.76
C ARG A 74 2.29 -6.66 -17.47
N GLY A 75 1.42 -5.81 -16.96
CA GLY A 75 0.02 -5.76 -17.39
C GLY A 75 -0.81 -6.90 -16.79
N TYR A 76 -2.00 -7.08 -17.33
CA TYR A 76 -2.92 -8.13 -16.90
C TYR A 76 -2.49 -9.49 -17.45
N SER A 77 -2.29 -10.44 -16.55
CA SER A 77 -1.97 -11.83 -16.92
C SER A 77 -3.22 -12.65 -17.23
N HIS A 78 -4.37 -12.27 -16.67
CA HIS A 78 -5.65 -12.93 -16.88
C HIS A 78 -6.75 -11.90 -17.18
N GLU A 79 -7.68 -12.26 -18.06
CA GLU A 79 -8.79 -11.39 -18.46
C GLU A 79 -9.67 -10.97 -17.28
N SER A 80 -9.87 -11.87 -16.31
CA SER A 80 -10.65 -11.58 -15.09
C SER A 80 -10.10 -10.43 -14.25
N GLN A 81 -8.80 -10.15 -14.33
CA GLN A 81 -8.17 -9.07 -13.58
C GLN A 81 -8.52 -7.68 -14.13
N ILE A 82 -8.88 -7.60 -15.42
CA ILE A 82 -9.27 -6.36 -16.09
C ILE A 82 -10.55 -5.79 -15.48
N ALA A 83 -11.46 -6.65 -14.99
CA ALA A 83 -12.73 -6.23 -14.41
C ALA A 83 -12.57 -5.36 -13.14
N PHE A 84 -11.44 -5.49 -12.41
CA PHE A 84 -11.25 -4.78 -11.16
C PHE A 84 -10.74 -3.36 -11.36
N PHE A 85 -9.85 -3.10 -12.34
CA PHE A 85 -9.26 -1.77 -12.56
C PHE A 85 -8.70 -1.54 -13.97
N PRO A 86 -9.49 -1.61 -15.06
CA PRO A 86 -9.00 -1.78 -16.44
C PRO A 86 -7.88 -0.82 -16.90
N PHE A 87 -7.87 0.41 -16.37
CA PHE A 87 -6.90 1.45 -16.73
C PHE A 87 -5.67 1.55 -15.82
N TYR A 88 -5.56 0.72 -14.78
CA TYR A 88 -4.49 0.81 -13.80
C TYR A 88 -3.07 0.78 -14.40
N PRO A 89 -2.70 -0.17 -15.29
CA PRO A 89 -1.37 -0.18 -15.89
C PRO A 89 -1.07 1.09 -16.70
N GLY A 90 -2.09 1.65 -17.37
CA GLY A 90 -1.96 2.87 -18.16
C GLY A 90 -1.71 4.10 -17.29
N VAL A 91 -2.46 4.24 -16.19
CA VAL A 91 -2.28 5.33 -15.22
C VAL A 91 -0.89 5.28 -14.60
N VAL A 92 -0.43 4.09 -14.17
CA VAL A 92 0.91 3.95 -13.57
C VAL A 92 2.01 4.35 -14.57
N ARG A 93 1.88 3.98 -15.84
CA ARG A 93 2.83 4.40 -16.89
C ARG A 93 2.78 5.89 -17.18
N ALA A 94 1.62 6.52 -17.13
CA ALA A 94 1.46 7.96 -17.33
C ALA A 94 2.05 8.76 -16.16
N LEU A 95 1.94 8.24 -14.93
CA LEU A 95 2.51 8.85 -13.74
C LEU A 95 4.01 8.56 -13.58
N LYS A 96 4.52 7.51 -14.24
CA LYS A 96 5.96 7.26 -14.29
C LYS A 96 6.61 8.47 -14.95
N TYR A 97 7.48 9.14 -14.20
CA TYR A 97 8.26 10.26 -14.72
C TYR A 97 9.00 9.79 -15.99
N PRO A 98 8.93 10.54 -17.10
CA PRO A 98 9.69 10.20 -18.30
C PRO A 98 11.17 10.21 -17.94
N ASP A 99 11.84 9.07 -18.15
CA ASP A 99 13.28 8.92 -17.92
C ASP A 99 14.07 9.88 -18.82
#